data_AF-M6HAY9-F1
#
_entry.id   AF-M6HAY9-F1
#
_cell.length_a   1.000
_cell.length_b   1.000
_cell.length_c   1.000
_cell.angle_alpha   90.00
_cell.angle_beta   90.00
_cell.angle_gamma   90.00
#
_symmetry.space_group_name_H-M   'P 1'
#
loop_
_entity.id
_entity.type
_entity.pdbx_description
1 polymer ?
#
loop_
_entity_poly.entity_id
_entity_poly.type
_entity_poly.pdbx_seq_one_letter_code
_entity_poly.pdbx_strand_id
1 'polypeptide(L)'
;MVHEMYSAEDIELTRRQFPGVTVISHPECKTEVVDRSDYSGSTSQMSDFIRKSEAKNIFLITECSMGDNLRSEFPDRHFVSTCQVCPHMKKITLEKIRDSLLYDQYEIHLDPEVIEKGRMSVQRMLDLSFKK
;
A
#
# COMPACT_ATOMS: atom_id res chain seq x y z
N MET A 1 11.20 4.47 3.56
CA MET A 1 11.04 5.80 2.92
C MET A 1 9.63 6.38 2.95
N VAL A 2 8.52 5.61 2.81
CA VAL A 2 7.15 6.11 3.14
C VAL A 2 6.68 5.58 4.50
N HIS A 3 6.72 4.25 4.67
CA HIS A 3 6.24 3.57 5.89
C HIS A 3 7.03 3.90 7.17
N GLU A 4 8.25 4.42 7.05
CA GLU A 4 9.11 4.83 8.17
C GLU A 4 8.79 6.23 8.72
N MET A 5 8.04 7.04 7.95
CA MET A 5 7.68 8.40 8.35
C MET A 5 6.54 8.43 9.36
N TYR A 6 5.87 7.28 9.56
CA TYR A 6 4.84 7.13 10.57
C TYR A 6 5.44 6.77 11.92
N SER A 7 4.84 7.33 12.96
CA SER A 7 5.18 7.10 14.35
C SER A 7 3.96 6.61 15.13
N ALA A 8 4.19 5.97 16.27
CA ALA A 8 3.11 5.63 17.19
C ALA A 8 2.38 6.90 17.72
N GLU A 9 3.07 8.03 17.79
CA GLU A 9 2.47 9.31 18.20
C GLU A 9 1.41 9.81 17.21
N ASP A 10 1.63 9.63 15.90
CA ASP A 10 0.64 9.96 14.87
C ASP A 10 -0.68 9.21 15.08
N ILE A 11 -0.59 7.94 15.50
CA ILE A 11 -1.76 7.12 15.83
C ILE A 11 -2.49 7.69 17.06
N GLU A 12 -1.76 7.98 18.13
CA GLU A 12 -2.35 8.50 19.37
C GLU A 12 -3.00 9.87 19.17
N LEU A 13 -2.35 10.76 18.42
CA LEU A 13 -2.91 12.06 18.05
C LEU A 13 -4.19 11.88 17.22
N THR A 14 -4.19 10.98 16.25
CA THR A 14 -5.36 10.72 15.41
C THR A 14 -6.51 10.13 16.21
N ARG A 15 -6.24 9.19 17.13
CA ARG A 15 -7.26 8.62 18.03
C ARG A 15 -7.88 9.67 18.96
N ARG A 16 -7.11 10.67 19.39
CA ARG A 16 -7.64 11.82 20.17
C ARG A 16 -8.53 12.73 19.33
N GLN A 17 -8.16 12.98 18.06
CA GLN A 17 -8.94 13.83 17.15
C GLN A 17 -10.20 13.15 16.62
N PHE A 18 -10.13 11.84 16.40
CA PHE A 18 -11.21 11.01 15.87
C PHE A 18 -11.50 9.83 16.81
N PRO A 19 -12.27 10.04 17.89
CA PRO A 19 -12.64 8.98 18.81
C PRO A 19 -13.32 7.80 18.08
N GLY A 20 -12.84 6.57 18.33
CA GLY A 20 -13.36 5.36 17.69
C GLY A 20 -12.88 5.12 16.25
N VAL A 21 -11.85 5.85 15.78
CA VAL A 21 -11.20 5.58 14.50
C VAL A 21 -10.51 4.21 14.51
N THR A 22 -10.70 3.44 13.43
CA THR A 22 -10.00 2.17 13.21
C THR A 22 -8.71 2.42 12.46
N VAL A 23 -7.58 1.99 13.02
CA VAL A 23 -6.23 2.22 12.51
C VAL A 23 -5.78 1.02 11.71
N ILE A 24 -5.42 1.23 10.45
CA ILE A 24 -4.99 0.20 9.52
C ILE A 24 -3.61 0.58 8.96
N SER A 25 -2.60 -0.29 9.13
CA SER A 25 -1.22 -0.01 8.71
C SER A 25 -0.61 -1.07 7.81
N HIS A 26 0.36 -0.67 6.99
CA HIS A 26 1.13 -1.61 6.18
C HIS A 26 2.17 -2.33 7.06
N PRO A 27 2.44 -3.64 6.87
CA PRO A 27 3.43 -4.38 7.67
C PRO A 27 4.87 -3.89 7.51
N GLU A 28 5.14 -3.03 6.52
CA GLU A 28 6.44 -2.36 6.35
C GLU A 28 6.65 -1.18 7.32
N CYS A 29 5.63 -0.79 8.08
CA CYS A 29 5.78 0.23 9.12
C CYS A 29 6.66 -0.29 10.27
N LYS A 30 7.18 0.65 11.07
CA LYS A 30 7.93 0.30 12.28
C LYS A 30 7.05 -0.55 13.22
N THR A 31 7.68 -1.47 13.96
CA THR A 31 6.98 -2.37 14.90
C THR A 31 6.06 -1.61 15.85
N GLU A 32 6.49 -0.46 16.37
CA GLU A 32 5.68 0.39 17.26
C GLU A 32 4.37 0.90 16.62
N VAL A 33 4.36 1.10 15.30
CA VAL A 33 3.17 1.54 14.54
C VAL A 33 2.25 0.34 14.31
N VAL A 34 2.83 -0.80 13.92
CA VAL A 34 2.09 -2.05 13.69
C VAL A 34 1.39 -2.51 14.98
N ASP A 35 2.10 -2.51 16.10
CA ASP A 35 1.57 -2.93 17.42
C ASP A 35 0.45 -2.02 17.93
N ARG A 36 0.40 -0.77 17.47
CA ARG A 36 -0.64 0.21 17.84
C ARG A 36 -1.79 0.28 16.83
N SER A 37 -1.68 -0.44 15.73
CA SER A 37 -2.73 -0.52 14.71
C SER A 37 -3.78 -1.57 15.08
N ASP A 38 -5.02 -1.36 14.65
CA ASP A 38 -6.11 -2.33 14.84
C ASP A 38 -6.04 -3.46 13.80
N TYR A 39 -5.42 -3.19 12.65
CA TYR A 39 -5.11 -4.19 11.64
C TYR A 39 -3.81 -3.85 10.89
N SER A 40 -3.05 -4.88 10.51
CA SER A 40 -1.91 -4.75 9.61
C SER A 40 -1.92 -5.81 8.52
N GLY A 41 -1.69 -5.39 7.27
CA GLY A 41 -1.71 -6.29 6.11
C GLY A 41 -1.27 -5.61 4.82
N SER A 42 -1.12 -6.40 3.76
CA SER A 42 -0.92 -5.86 2.41
C SER A 42 -2.13 -5.04 1.97
N THR A 43 -1.96 -4.24 0.92
CA THR A 43 -3.06 -3.47 0.33
C THR A 43 -4.33 -4.28 0.11
N SER A 44 -4.22 -5.46 -0.52
CA SER A 44 -5.37 -6.30 -0.83
C SER A 44 -6.05 -6.77 0.46
N GLN A 45 -5.25 -7.12 1.47
CA GLN A 45 -5.75 -7.51 2.79
C GLN A 45 -6.44 -6.35 3.52
N MET A 46 -5.95 -5.11 3.36
CA MET A 46 -6.60 -3.92 3.90
C MET A 46 -7.99 -3.70 3.26
N SER A 47 -8.10 -3.80 1.93
CA SER A 47 -9.40 -3.69 1.24
C SER A 47 -10.38 -4.76 1.73
N ASP A 48 -9.93 -6.01 1.85
CA ASP A 48 -10.74 -7.12 2.38
C ASP A 48 -11.19 -6.89 3.83
N PHE A 49 -10.32 -6.33 4.67
CA PHE A 49 -10.66 -5.98 6.05
C PHE A 49 -11.73 -4.89 6.10
N ILE A 50 -11.56 -3.80 5.32
CA ILE A 50 -12.51 -2.69 5.27
C ILE A 50 -13.88 -3.16 4.78
N ARG A 51 -13.90 -4.06 3.78
CA ARG A 51 -15.13 -4.66 3.24
C ARG A 51 -15.92 -5.44 4.29
N LYS A 52 -15.23 -6.11 5.22
CA LYS A 52 -15.85 -6.91 6.30
C LYS A 52 -16.12 -6.10 7.57
N SER A 53 -15.50 -4.93 7.70
CA SER A 53 -15.61 -4.08 8.88
C SER A 53 -16.84 -3.18 8.83
N GLU A 54 -17.42 -2.87 9.98
CA GLU A 54 -18.46 -1.84 10.12
C GLU A 54 -17.87 -0.45 10.43
N ALA A 55 -16.55 -0.32 10.54
CA ALA A 55 -15.87 0.93 10.87
C ALA A 55 -16.24 2.05 9.89
N LYS A 56 -16.77 3.17 10.41
CA LYS A 56 -17.08 4.35 9.59
C LYS A 56 -15.88 5.27 9.43
N ASN A 57 -15.07 5.41 10.47
CA ASN A 57 -13.87 6.23 10.48
C ASN A 57 -12.64 5.32 10.43
N ILE A 58 -11.82 5.49 9.40
CA ILE A 58 -10.65 4.64 9.15
C ILE A 58 -9.43 5.53 9.03
N PHE A 59 -8.42 5.31 9.88
CA PHE A 59 -7.11 5.92 9.75
C PHE A 59 -6.20 4.97 8.99
N LEU A 60 -5.86 5.36 7.76
CA LEU A 60 -5.05 4.53 6.87
C LEU A 60 -3.59 4.99 6.87
N ILE A 61 -2.69 4.09 7.23
CA ILE A 61 -1.24 4.31 7.33
C ILE A 61 -0.55 3.55 6.19
N THR A 62 -0.46 4.20 5.03
CA THR A 62 0.18 3.69 3.82
C THR A 62 0.44 4.84 2.82
N GLU A 63 0.90 4.56 1.61
CA GLU A 63 1.14 5.57 0.57
C GLU A 63 -0.15 6.27 0.09
N CYS A 64 -0.06 7.56 -0.21
CA CYS A 64 -1.21 8.43 -0.47
C CYS A 64 -2.11 7.96 -1.63
N SER A 65 -1.51 7.52 -2.74
CA SER A 65 -2.24 7.03 -3.92
C SER A 65 -3.02 5.75 -3.57
N MET A 66 -2.54 4.97 -2.60
CA MET A 66 -3.28 3.81 -2.11
C MET A 66 -4.52 4.21 -1.31
N GLY A 67 -4.41 5.25 -0.49
CA GLY A 67 -5.57 5.83 0.19
C GLY A 67 -6.66 6.27 -0.77
N ASP A 68 -6.29 6.84 -1.92
CA ASP A 68 -7.25 7.27 -2.93
C ASP A 68 -7.97 6.09 -3.61
N ASN A 69 -7.27 4.98 -3.86
CA ASN A 69 -7.89 3.76 -4.36
C ASN A 69 -8.96 3.24 -3.39
N LEU A 70 -8.63 3.15 -2.09
CA LEU A 70 -9.56 2.65 -1.07
C LEU A 70 -10.73 3.62 -0.82
N ARG A 71 -10.50 4.94 -0.88
CA ARG A 71 -11.58 5.93 -0.84
C ARG A 71 -12.55 5.77 -2.01
N SER A 72 -12.01 5.51 -3.20
CA SER A 72 -12.82 5.32 -4.41
C SER A 72 -13.62 4.02 -4.35
N GLU A 73 -13.04 2.97 -3.76
CA GLU A 73 -13.70 1.68 -3.56
C GLU A 73 -14.79 1.72 -2.47
N PHE A 74 -14.59 2.51 -1.41
CA PHE A 74 -15.47 2.60 -0.25
C PHE A 74 -15.93 4.04 0.03
N PRO A 75 -16.74 4.65 -0.84
CA PRO A 75 -17.13 6.07 -0.73
C PRO A 75 -17.97 6.38 0.53
N ASP A 76 -18.64 5.38 1.10
CA ASP A 76 -19.45 5.53 2.32
C ASP A 76 -18.62 5.56 3.62
N ARG A 77 -17.30 5.36 3.51
CA ARG A 77 -16.37 5.35 4.65
C ARG A 77 -15.62 6.67 4.72
N HIS A 78 -15.38 7.15 5.93
CA HIS A 78 -14.59 8.34 6.19
C HIS A 78 -13.13 7.96 6.44
N PHE A 79 -12.27 8.24 5.46
CA PHE A 79 -10.83 7.97 5.55
C PHE A 79 -10.07 9.18 6.08
N VAL A 80 -9.54 9.04 7.29
CA VAL A 80 -8.49 9.91 7.82
C VAL A 80 -7.17 9.36 7.26
N SER A 81 -6.38 10.18 6.57
CA SER A 81 -5.02 9.76 6.21
C SER A 81 -4.11 10.96 6.12
N THR A 82 -2.84 10.71 6.41
CA THR A 82 -1.74 11.64 6.14
C THR A 82 -1.15 11.27 4.78
N CYS A 83 -1.08 12.26 3.88
CA CYS A 83 -0.64 12.03 2.51
C CYS A 83 0.89 11.96 2.46
N GLN A 84 1.43 10.75 2.51
CA GLN A 84 2.84 10.49 2.25
C GLN A 84 3.00 9.90 0.86
N VAL A 85 3.83 10.54 0.04
CA VAL A 85 3.95 10.23 -1.38
C VAL A 85 5.29 9.58 -1.66
N CYS A 86 5.29 8.46 -2.38
CA CYS A 86 6.54 7.85 -2.85
C CYS A 86 7.10 8.66 -4.04
N PRO A 87 8.28 9.32 -3.90
CA PRO A 87 8.82 10.17 -4.97
C PRO A 87 9.20 9.36 -6.23
N HIS A 88 9.48 8.06 -6.08
CA HIS A 88 9.78 7.19 -7.22
C HIS A 88 8.53 6.82 -8.00
N MET A 89 7.41 6.55 -7.33
CA MET A 89 6.15 6.21 -8.01
C MET A 89 5.59 7.41 -8.78
N LYS A 90 5.70 8.63 -8.24
CA LYS A 90 5.25 9.85 -8.93
C LYS A 90 6.12 10.28 -10.12
N LYS A 91 7.18 9.54 -10.46
CA LYS A 91 7.91 9.77 -11.71
C LYS A 91 7.09 9.39 -12.94
N ILE A 92 6.08 8.54 -12.79
CA ILE A 92 5.17 8.12 -13.85
C ILE A 92 4.07 9.19 -14.01
N THR A 93 3.94 9.76 -15.21
CA THR A 93 2.93 10.78 -15.54
C THR A 93 2.12 10.34 -16.77
N LEU A 94 0.96 10.97 -16.99
CA LEU A 94 0.10 10.64 -18.13
C LEU A 94 0.79 10.86 -19.48
N GLU A 95 1.61 11.90 -19.59
CA GLU A 95 2.41 12.19 -20.80
C GLU A 95 3.44 11.09 -21.05
N LYS A 96 4.12 10.63 -19.99
CA LYS A 96 5.09 9.53 -20.11
C LYS A 96 4.43 8.21 -20.45
N ILE A 97 3.23 7.94 -19.92
CA ILE A 97 2.45 6.75 -20.29
C ILE A 97 2.05 6.83 -21.76
N ARG A 98 1.54 7.98 -22.22
CA ARG A 98 1.21 8.21 -23.63
C ARG A 98 2.42 7.96 -24.52
N ASP A 99 3.56 8.57 -24.19
CA ASP A 99 4.78 8.48 -25.00
C ASP A 99 5.35 7.05 -24.97
N SER A 100 5.27 6.38 -23.83
CA SER A 100 5.66 4.98 -23.67
C SER A 100 4.88 4.06 -24.62
N LEU A 101 3.56 4.25 -24.70
CA LEU A 101 2.69 3.48 -25.60
C LEU A 101 2.85 3.88 -27.07
N LEU A 102 3.03 5.16 -27.35
CA LEU A 102 3.15 5.68 -28.72
C LEU A 102 4.44 5.20 -29.41
N TYR A 103 5.53 5.14 -28.66
CA TYR A 103 6.86 4.80 -29.17
C TYR A 103 7.33 3.40 -28.77
N ASP A 104 6.46 2.61 -28.14
CA ASP A 104 6.75 1.26 -27.62
C ASP A 104 8.05 1.18 -26.80
N GLN A 105 8.18 2.11 -25.85
CA GLN A 105 9.37 2.27 -24.99
C GLN A 105 8.95 2.44 -23.53
N TYR A 106 9.74 2.09 -22.52
CA TYR A 106 11.10 1.58 -22.59
C TYR A 106 11.10 0.07 -22.41
N GLU A 107 11.65 -0.66 -23.38
CA GLU A 107 11.85 -2.10 -23.23
C GLU A 107 12.87 -2.38 -22.10
N ILE A 108 12.51 -3.30 -21.20
CA ILE A 108 13.36 -3.68 -20.08
C ILE A 108 14.21 -4.87 -20.51
N HIS A 109 15.49 -4.60 -20.79
CA HIS A 109 16.47 -5.65 -21.08
C HIS A 109 17.23 -6.05 -19.82
N LEU A 110 17.35 -7.36 -19.59
CA LEU A 110 18.10 -7.96 -18.49
C LEU A 110 18.96 -9.11 -19.04
N ASP A 111 20.07 -9.40 -18.38
CA ASP A 111 20.90 -10.55 -18.73
C ASP A 111 20.10 -11.87 -18.57
N PRO A 112 20.19 -12.82 -19.52
CA PRO A 112 19.48 -14.08 -19.44
C PRO A 112 19.71 -14.85 -18.13
N GLU A 113 20.90 -14.76 -17.54
CA GLU A 113 21.21 -15.40 -16.26
C GLU A 113 20.44 -14.76 -15.09
N VAL A 114 20.27 -13.42 -15.12
CA VAL A 114 19.47 -12.68 -14.14
C VAL A 114 18.00 -13.07 -14.26
N ILE A 115 17.49 -13.15 -15.49
CA ILE A 115 16.10 -13.57 -15.75
C ILE A 115 15.87 -14.97 -15.18
N GLU A 116 16.73 -15.93 -15.46
CA GLU A 116 16.53 -17.31 -15.03
C GLU A 116 16.59 -17.46 -13.51
N LYS A 117 17.58 -16.84 -12.85
CA LYS A 117 17.68 -16.86 -11.38
C LYS A 117 16.50 -16.16 -10.70
N GLY A 118 16.06 -15.03 -11.25
CA GLY A 118 14.88 -14.30 -10.76
C GLY A 118 13.61 -15.13 -10.89
N ARG A 119 13.41 -15.73 -12.07
CA ARG A 119 12.27 -16.61 -12.38
C ARG A 119 12.20 -17.80 -11.43
N MET A 120 13.33 -18.46 -11.14
CA MET A 120 13.37 -19.58 -10.20
C MET A 120 12.85 -19.19 -8.81
N SER A 121 13.24 -18.01 -8.31
CA SER A 121 12.81 -17.53 -6.98
C SER A 121 11.32 -17.24 -6.94
N VAL A 122 10.81 -16.52 -7.95
CA VAL A 122 9.39 -16.18 -8.06
C VAL A 122 8.54 -17.45 -8.26
N GLN A 123 8.97 -18.39 -9.10
CA GLN A 123 8.23 -19.63 -9.33
C GLN A 123 8.08 -20.45 -8.05
N ARG A 124 9.15 -20.59 -7.25
CA ARG A 124 9.09 -21.30 -5.96
C ARG A 124 8.12 -20.64 -4.99
N MET A 125 8.07 -19.31 -4.94
CA MET A 125 7.11 -18.57 -4.13
C MET A 125 5.67 -18.92 -4.55
N LEU A 126 5.37 -18.85 -5.85
CA LEU A 126 4.04 -19.17 -6.38
C LEU A 126 3.66 -20.64 -6.11
N ASP A 127 4.57 -21.58 -6.31
CA ASP A 127 4.33 -23.01 -6.07
C ASP A 127 3.96 -23.31 -4.61
N LEU A 128 4.47 -22.52 -3.67
CA LEU A 128 4.12 -22.62 -2.24
C LEU A 128 2.80 -21.92 -1.92
N SER A 129 2.54 -20.76 -2.51
CA SER A 129 1.32 -19.98 -2.26
C SER A 129 0.06 -20.64 -2.84
N PHE A 130 0.18 -21.42 -3.92
CA PHE A 130 -0.96 -22.08 -4.60
C PHE A 130 -1.07 -23.58 -4.34
N LYS A 131 -0.18 -24.19 -3.55
CA LYS A 131 -0.37 -25.55 -3.05
C LYS A 131 -1.47 -25.56 -2.00
N LYS A 132 -2.66 -25.98 -2.41
CA LYS A 132 -3.71 -26.49 -1.52
C LYS A 132 -3.33 -27.86 -0.97
#